data_AF-A0A960X8I6-F1
#
_entry.id   AF-A0A960X8I6-F1
#
_cell.length_a   1.000
_cell.length_b   1.000
_cell.length_c   1.000
_cell.angle_alpha   90.00
_cell.angle_beta   90.00
_cell.angle_gamma   90.00
#
_symmetry.space_group_name_H-M   'P 1'
#
loop_
_entity.id
_entity.type
_entity.pdbx_description
1 polymer ?
#
loop_
_entity_poly.entity_id
_entity_poly.type
_entity_poly.pdbx_seq_one_letter_code
_entity_poly.pdbx_strand_id
1 'polypeptide(L)'
;LVFSLALYTHLQRSSSIPPTLSGVTWSPEKFIVIEISGEVIHPGDYIVKKNTLIKEILDQAIPTPEANLSKLPLNKPITRKIHLKIPSTKKKLLKKL
;
A
#
# COMPACT_ATOMS: atom_id res chain seq x y z
N LEU A 1 -42.89 33.74 -6.48
CA LEU A 1 -41.49 33.89 -6.95
C LEU A 1 -40.72 32.64 -6.54
N VAL A 2 -40.95 31.57 -7.29
CA VAL A 2 -40.16 30.34 -7.27
C VAL A 2 -38.96 30.59 -8.19
N PHE A 3 -37.85 29.89 -7.98
CA PHE A 3 -36.60 29.93 -8.76
C PHE A 3 -35.51 30.92 -8.29
N SER A 4 -34.85 30.62 -7.18
CA SER A 4 -33.40 30.87 -7.06
C SER A 4 -32.76 30.16 -5.86
N LEU A 5 -33.12 28.91 -5.60
CA LEU A 5 -32.34 28.06 -4.69
C LEU A 5 -31.99 26.70 -5.31
N ALA A 6 -32.01 26.63 -6.64
CA ALA A 6 -31.61 25.45 -7.41
C ALA A 6 -30.28 25.66 -8.17
N LEU A 7 -29.57 26.76 -7.92
CA LEU A 7 -28.29 27.05 -8.58
C LEU A 7 -27.06 26.70 -7.72
N TYR A 8 -27.21 26.36 -6.44
CA TYR A 8 -26.07 26.12 -5.56
C TYR A 8 -25.48 24.70 -5.68
N THR A 9 -26.23 23.73 -6.20
CA THR A 9 -25.78 22.32 -6.22
C THR A 9 -25.02 21.91 -7.49
N HIS A 10 -24.73 22.85 -8.39
CA HIS A 10 -23.99 22.56 -9.62
C HIS A 10 -22.61 23.21 -9.67
N LEU A 11 -21.98 23.45 -8.51
CA LEU A 11 -20.54 23.68 -8.44
C LEU A 11 -19.83 22.34 -8.53
N GLN A 12 -19.78 21.88 -9.78
CA GLN A 12 -18.73 21.10 -10.40
C GLN A 12 -18.02 20.12 -9.46
N ARG A 13 -18.52 18.89 -9.53
CA ARG A 13 -17.79 17.63 -9.37
C ARG A 13 -16.53 17.66 -10.27
N SER A 14 -15.55 18.48 -9.95
CA SER A 14 -14.23 18.53 -10.60
C SER A 14 -13.39 17.37 -10.07
N SER A 15 -13.84 16.16 -10.38
CA SER A 15 -12.95 15.02 -10.49
C SER A 15 -12.07 15.24 -11.72
N SER A 16 -10.75 15.18 -11.56
CA SER A 16 -9.72 14.91 -12.58
C SER A 16 -8.76 16.03 -13.04
N ILE A 17 -8.12 16.79 -12.14
CA ILE A 17 -6.80 17.36 -12.50
C ILE A 17 -5.85 17.37 -11.29
N PRO A 18 -4.88 16.44 -11.19
CA PRO A 18 -3.76 16.57 -10.25
C PRO A 18 -2.73 17.57 -10.80
N PRO A 19 -2.28 18.57 -10.02
CA PRO A 19 -1.15 19.40 -10.42
C PRO A 19 0.13 18.54 -10.39
N THR A 20 0.90 18.48 -11.49
CA THR A 20 2.25 17.92 -11.43
C THR A 20 3.27 18.80 -12.16
N LEU A 21 4.27 19.27 -11.40
CA LEU A 21 5.58 19.65 -11.93
C LEU A 21 6.32 18.34 -12.23
N SER A 22 6.71 18.12 -13.49
CA SER A 22 7.53 16.97 -13.94
C SER A 22 6.80 15.66 -14.30
N GLY A 23 5.59 15.70 -14.87
CA GLY A 23 5.09 14.64 -15.78
C GLY A 23 4.85 13.23 -15.20
N VAL A 24 4.87 13.04 -13.89
CA VAL A 24 4.53 11.75 -13.27
C VAL A 24 3.03 11.69 -12.97
N THR A 25 2.24 11.19 -13.92
CA THR A 25 0.81 10.90 -13.69
C THR A 25 0.67 9.56 -12.97
N TRP A 26 0.51 9.59 -11.65
CA TRP A 26 0.14 8.40 -10.88
C TRP A 26 -1.30 8.00 -11.23
N SER A 27 -1.46 6.88 -11.95
CA SER A 27 -2.78 6.35 -12.30
C SER A 27 -3.25 5.37 -11.20
N PRO A 28 -4.32 5.70 -10.45
CA PRO A 28 -4.80 4.86 -9.35
C PRO A 28 -5.33 3.49 -9.81
N GLU A 29 -5.57 3.28 -11.10
CA GLU A 29 -5.98 1.99 -11.65
C GLU A 29 -4.82 0.99 -11.76
N LYS A 30 -3.58 1.50 -11.86
CA LYS A 30 -2.38 0.70 -12.12
C LYS A 30 -1.53 0.47 -10.88
N PHE A 31 -1.68 1.30 -9.85
CA PHE A 31 -0.87 1.25 -8.63
C PHE A 31 -1.70 0.97 -7.39
N ILE A 32 -1.10 0.31 -6.41
CA ILE A 32 -1.72 -0.09 -5.15
C ILE A 32 -0.77 0.31 -4.02
N VAL A 33 -1.36 0.84 -2.95
CA VAL A 33 -0.64 1.13 -1.71
C VAL A 33 -0.67 -0.11 -0.81
N ILE A 34 0.48 -0.48 -0.27
CA ILE A 34 0.64 -1.59 0.67
C ILE A 34 1.40 -1.09 1.88
N GLU A 35 0.85 -1.37 3.06
CA GLU A 35 1.53 -1.07 4.32
C GLU A 35 2.36 -2.29 4.73
N ILE A 36 3.66 -2.11 4.93
CA ILE A 36 4.57 -3.18 5.37
C ILE A 36 5.08 -2.87 6.76
N SER A 37 5.00 -3.86 7.64
CA SER A 37 5.44 -3.74 9.03
C SER A 37 6.04 -5.04 9.56
N GLY A 38 6.75 -4.99 10.68
CA GLY A 38 7.34 -6.16 11.33
C GLY A 38 8.84 -6.26 11.11
N GLU A 39 9.34 -7.48 10.91
CA GLU A 39 10.77 -7.78 10.75
C GLU A 39 11.31 -7.41 9.36
N VAL A 40 11.37 -6.13 9.08
CA VAL A 40 11.94 -5.53 7.88
C VAL A 40 12.80 -4.34 8.26
N ILE A 41 13.81 -4.03 7.47
CA ILE A 41 14.67 -2.87 7.69
C ILE A 41 13.91 -1.56 7.38
N HIS A 42 13.06 -1.58 6.35
CA HIS A 42 12.29 -0.41 5.92
C HIS A 42 10.78 -0.66 6.01
N PRO A 43 10.16 -0.52 7.19
CA PRO A 43 8.71 -0.54 7.31
C PRO A 43 8.09 0.75 6.76
N GLY A 44 6.84 0.68 6.30
CA GLY A 44 6.10 1.84 5.79
C GLY A 44 5.15 1.51 4.65
N ASP A 45 4.63 2.56 4.01
CA ASP A 45 3.74 2.46 2.87
C ASP A 45 4.52 2.41 1.56
N TYR A 46 4.21 1.42 0.73
CA TYR A 46 4.82 1.20 -0.58
C TYR A 46 3.77 1.34 -1.67
N ILE A 47 4.09 2.14 -2.70
CA ILE A 47 3.27 2.28 -3.91
C ILE A 47 3.84 1.33 -4.97
N VAL A 48 3.12 0.27 -5.27
CA VAL A 48 3.57 -0.77 -6.21
C VAL A 48 2.59 -0.92 -7.36
N LYS A 49 3.03 -1.55 -8.44
CA LYS A 49 2.13 -1.87 -9.55
C LYS A 49 1.15 -2.96 -9.12
N LYS A 50 -0.06 -2.89 -9.65
CA LYS A 50 -1.02 -3.99 -9.50
C LYS A 50 -0.42 -5.26 -10.08
N ASN A 51 -0.67 -6.39 -9.42
CA ASN A 51 -0.14 -7.71 -9.74
C ASN A 51 1.36 -7.91 -9.43
N THR A 52 2.03 -6.95 -8.79
CA THR A 52 3.38 -7.14 -8.21
C THR A 52 3.35 -8.28 -7.19
N LEU A 53 4.40 -9.12 -7.20
CA LEU A 53 4.54 -10.23 -6.28
C LEU A 53 4.96 -9.76 -4.88
N ILE A 54 4.49 -10.46 -3.83
CA ILE A 54 4.93 -10.17 -2.45
C ILE A 54 6.45 -10.23 -2.31
N LYS A 55 7.12 -11.16 -3.01
CA LYS A 55 8.58 -11.25 -3.02
C LYS A 55 9.27 -9.95 -3.49
N GLU A 56 8.81 -9.36 -4.59
CA GLU A 56 9.42 -8.15 -5.15
C GLU A 56 9.37 -6.96 -4.19
N ILE A 57 8.33 -6.92 -3.37
CA ILE A 57 8.14 -5.85 -2.39
C ILE A 57 8.96 -6.12 -1.14
N LEU A 58 9.10 -7.37 -0.75
CA LEU A 58 10.03 -7.76 0.30
C LEU A 58 11.46 -7.38 -0.07
N ASP A 59 11.85 -7.55 -1.34
CA ASP A 59 13.18 -7.12 -1.81
C ASP A 59 13.38 -5.59 -1.65
N GLN A 60 12.31 -4.79 -1.68
CA GLN A 60 12.36 -3.35 -1.39
C GLN A 60 12.37 -3.03 0.11
N ALA A 61 11.56 -3.74 0.90
CA ALA A 61 11.46 -3.54 2.35
C ALA A 61 12.67 -4.08 3.11
N ILE A 62 13.43 -5.00 2.48
CA ILE A 62 14.60 -5.72 2.99
C ILE A 62 14.24 -6.47 4.29
N PRO A 63 13.93 -7.77 4.23
CA PRO A 63 13.62 -8.55 5.43
C PRO A 63 14.87 -8.68 6.31
N THR A 64 14.70 -8.60 7.63
CA THR A 64 15.82 -8.84 8.55
C THR A 64 16.19 -10.33 8.55
N PRO A 65 17.40 -10.71 8.99
CA PRO A 65 17.77 -12.12 9.17
C PRO A 65 16.85 -12.89 10.14
N GLU A 66 16.11 -12.17 10.98
CA GLU A 66 15.17 -12.74 11.95
C GLU A 66 13.76 -12.93 11.37
N ALA A 67 13.49 -12.42 10.16
CA ALA A 67 12.21 -12.53 9.48
C ALA A 67 11.88 -13.97 9.11
N ASN A 68 10.66 -14.41 9.42
CA ASN A 68 10.16 -15.73 9.04
C ASN A 68 9.37 -15.64 7.73
N LEU A 69 10.04 -15.95 6.62
CA LEU A 69 9.43 -15.91 5.29
C LEU A 69 8.69 -17.21 4.92
N SER A 70 8.95 -18.32 5.63
CA SER A 70 8.41 -19.65 5.30
C SER A 70 6.88 -19.72 5.32
N LYS A 71 6.22 -18.84 6.08
CA LYS A 71 4.76 -18.78 6.20
C LYS A 71 4.11 -17.74 5.29
N LEU A 72 4.89 -16.99 4.52
CA LEU A 72 4.39 -15.93 3.65
C LEU A 72 4.15 -16.44 2.23
N PRO A 73 3.04 -16.05 1.57
CA PRO A 73 2.76 -16.45 0.20
C PRO A 73 3.57 -15.59 -0.80
N LEU A 74 4.88 -15.81 -0.89
CA LEU A 74 5.82 -14.98 -1.67
C LEU A 74 5.45 -14.83 -3.15
N ASN A 75 4.88 -15.88 -3.75
CA ASN A 75 4.49 -15.90 -5.16
C ASN A 75 3.05 -15.43 -5.41
N LYS A 76 2.41 -14.81 -4.40
CA LYS A 76 1.05 -14.27 -4.56
C LYS A 76 1.13 -12.86 -5.12
N PRO A 77 0.43 -12.56 -6.22
CA PRO A 77 0.32 -11.22 -6.73
C PRO A 77 -0.61 -10.37 -5.87
N ILE A 78 -0.33 -9.08 -5.80
CA ILE A 78 -1.11 -8.12 -5.03
C ILE A 78 -2.09 -7.40 -5.94
N THR A 79 -3.38 -7.66 -5.70
CA THR A 79 -4.48 -7.15 -6.53
C THR A 79 -5.30 -6.06 -5.84
N ARG A 80 -5.06 -5.83 -4.54
CA ARG A 80 -5.75 -4.84 -3.71
C ARG A 80 -4.84 -4.31 -2.60
N LYS A 81 -5.26 -3.25 -1.92
CA LYS A 81 -4.60 -2.74 -0.71
C LYS A 81 -4.53 -3.85 0.34
N ILE A 82 -3.34 -4.11 0.86
CA ILE A 82 -3.10 -5.07 1.94
C ILE A 82 -2.15 -4.49 2.97
N HIS A 83 -2.25 -5.02 4.20
CA HIS A 83 -1.33 -4.73 5.28
C HIS A 83 -0.50 -6.00 5.47
N LEU A 84 0.78 -5.95 5.09
CA LEU A 84 1.68 -7.10 5.11
C LEU A 84 2.55 -7.01 6.36
N LYS A 85 2.25 -7.87 7.34
CA LYS A 85 3.03 -7.99 8.57
C LYS A 85 4.03 -9.13 8.44
N ILE A 86 5.31 -8.82 8.56
CA ILE A 86 6.41 -9.78 8.49
C ILE A 86 6.67 -10.35 9.89
N PRO A 87 6.43 -11.66 10.11
CA PRO A 87 6.58 -12.27 11.42
C PRO A 87 8.06 -12.49 11.77
N SER A 88 8.40 -12.34 13.05
CA SER A 88 9.72 -12.72 13.58
C SER A 88 9.82 -14.20 13.90
N THR A 89 10.98 -14.77 13.63
CA THR A 89 11.37 -16.14 14.00
C THR A 89 11.52 -16.28 15.52
N LYS A 90 11.90 -15.21 16.23
CA LYS A 90 12.15 -15.22 17.69
C LYS A 90 10.89 -15.21 18.57
N LYS A 91 9.68 -15.23 17.98
CA LYS A 91 8.39 -15.08 18.69
C LYS A 91 8.10 -16.14 19.78
N LYS A 92 8.96 -17.14 19.98
CA LYS A 92 8.84 -18.17 21.01
C LYS A 92 9.54 -17.84 22.34
N LEU A 93 10.36 -16.80 22.44
CA LEU A 93 11.18 -16.53 23.65
C LEU A 93 10.64 -15.48 24.64
N LEU A 94 9.55 -14.77 24.32
CA LEU A 94 8.99 -13.70 25.18
C LEU A 94 7.69 -14.08 25.91
N LYS A 95 7.45 -15.38 26.15
CA LYS A 95 6.35 -15.87 27.01
C LYS A 95 6.85 -16.62 28.25
N LYS A 96 7.91 -16.12 28.87
CA LYS A 96 8.42 -16.71 30.12
C LYS A 96 9.13 -15.66 30.97
N LEU A 97 8.36 -14.73 31.51
CA LEU A 97 8.69 -13.97 32.72
C LEU A 97 7.41 -13.88 33.55
#